data_AF-A0A7W9KL26-F1
#
_entry.id   AF-A0A7W9KL26-F1
#
_cell.length_a   1.000
_cell.length_b   1.000
_cell.length_c   1.000
_cell.angle_alpha   90.00
_cell.angle_beta   90.00
_cell.angle_gamma   90.00
#
_symmetry.space_group_name_H-M   'P 1'
#
loop_
_entity.id
_entity.type
_entity.pdbx_description
1 polymer ?
#
loop_
_entity_poly.entity_id
_entity_poly.type
_entity_poly.pdbx_seq_one_letter_code
_entity_poly.pdbx_strand_id
1 'polypeptide(L)'
;MSKRALLAMPVAGLGLLALAACSPSTPDAAPSTPATTTATVLTTTASSATSAPAPTTTTPTKASATPVTGANTACKVNPANHPVPTADPVAWVPEADRVQVSLSGVPSGTVKVTGAPVEVDLTVCNDSPVAYPQVGFVLALDHCSCAGEPIYMAKGTVQRYDAATGAWVATDHSSVGGGMDYLTVFTGQQPLPKGKAVTVRYRFSYDPSMTSGKGGVIGAVVTPDGPHVLGQTSLSYTVTH
;
A
#
# COMPACT_ATOMS: atom_id res chain seq x y z
N MET A 1 17.12 39.82 -33.03
CA MET A 1 18.17 38.99 -33.64
C MET A 1 19.21 38.68 -32.57
N SER A 2 19.18 37.50 -31.96
CA SER A 2 20.22 37.11 -31.00
C SER A 2 20.49 35.62 -31.11
N LYS A 3 21.79 35.30 -31.14
CA LYS A 3 22.40 34.10 -31.72
C LYS A 3 22.26 32.90 -30.78
N ARG A 4 21.80 31.76 -31.34
CA ARG A 4 21.88 30.44 -30.68
C ARG A 4 23.27 29.87 -30.88
N ALA A 5 23.95 29.51 -29.78
CA ALA A 5 25.17 28.72 -29.80
C ALA A 5 24.80 27.25 -29.53
N LEU A 6 24.91 26.40 -30.55
CA LEU A 6 24.92 24.94 -30.40
C LEU A 6 26.35 24.51 -30.01
N LEU A 7 26.48 23.81 -28.89
CA LEU A 7 27.68 23.04 -28.55
C LEU A 7 27.37 21.56 -28.80
N ALA A 8 28.06 21.01 -29.80
CA ALA A 8 28.07 19.60 -30.12
C ALA A 8 28.95 18.84 -29.12
N MET A 9 28.46 17.72 -28.60
CA MET A 9 29.27 16.73 -27.88
C MET A 9 29.37 15.45 -28.70
N PRO A 10 30.58 14.87 -28.88
CA PRO A 10 30.75 13.57 -29.48
C PRO A 10 30.69 12.50 -28.39
N VAL A 11 29.86 11.47 -28.55
CA VAL A 11 29.99 10.23 -27.77
C VAL A 11 30.11 9.08 -28.76
N ALA A 12 31.36 8.68 -28.96
CA ALA A 12 31.77 7.43 -29.57
C ALA A 12 31.69 6.30 -28.52
N GLY A 13 31.29 5.11 -28.94
CA GLY A 13 31.48 3.90 -28.13
C GLY A 13 30.36 2.86 -28.22
N LEU A 14 30.06 2.36 -29.42
CA LEU A 14 29.29 1.12 -29.60
C LEU A 14 30.23 -0.07 -29.39
N GLY A 15 30.22 -0.62 -28.18
CA GLY A 15 30.80 -1.91 -27.87
C GLY A 15 29.79 -3.02 -28.11
N LEU A 16 29.97 -3.79 -29.20
CA LEU A 16 29.38 -5.10 -29.38
C LEU A 16 30.00 -6.08 -28.36
N LEU A 17 29.18 -6.74 -27.55
CA LEU A 17 29.55 -7.99 -26.87
C LEU A 17 28.52 -9.05 -27.21
N ALA A 18 29.05 -10.11 -27.83
CA ALA A 18 28.34 -11.23 -28.42
C ALA A 18 27.98 -12.31 -27.38
N LEU A 19 27.14 -13.23 -27.85
CA LEU A 19 26.46 -14.32 -27.17
C LEU A 19 27.37 -15.30 -26.42
N ALA A 20 26.82 -15.87 -25.34
CA ALA A 20 27.05 -17.27 -24.99
C ALA A 20 25.73 -17.90 -24.53
N ALA A 21 25.17 -18.76 -25.39
CA ALA A 21 24.14 -19.73 -25.06
C ALA A 21 24.82 -21.01 -24.55
N CYS A 22 24.36 -21.56 -23.42
CA CYS A 22 24.56 -22.96 -23.05
C CYS A 22 23.37 -23.46 -22.23
N SER A 23 22.51 -24.19 -22.95
CA SER A 23 21.70 -25.38 -22.67
C SER A 23 21.37 -25.86 -21.24
N PRO A 24 20.20 -26.53 -21.09
CA PRO A 24 19.61 -26.97 -19.83
C PRO A 24 20.16 -28.32 -19.34
N SER A 25 19.95 -28.61 -18.05
CA SER A 25 20.09 -29.97 -17.52
C SER A 25 19.00 -30.21 -16.47
N THR A 26 17.97 -30.95 -16.86
CA THR A 26 17.10 -31.73 -15.98
C THR A 26 17.78 -33.04 -15.61
N PRO A 27 17.66 -33.48 -14.35
CA PRO A 27 17.47 -34.90 -14.09
C PRO A 27 16.09 -35.16 -13.50
N ASP A 28 15.44 -36.10 -14.17
CA ASP A 28 14.28 -36.89 -13.80
C ASP A 28 14.53 -37.64 -12.47
N ALA A 29 13.55 -37.61 -11.56
CA ALA A 29 13.44 -38.57 -10.46
C ALA A 29 11.96 -38.77 -10.14
N ALA A 30 11.45 -39.89 -10.65
CA ALA A 30 10.11 -40.41 -10.47
C ALA A 30 9.95 -41.10 -9.08
N PRO A 31 8.84 -41.81 -8.78
CA PRO A 31 8.00 -41.52 -7.62
C PRO A 31 8.13 -42.56 -6.50
N SER A 32 7.69 -42.19 -5.29
CA SER A 32 7.47 -43.15 -4.20
C SER A 32 6.06 -43.00 -3.64
N THR A 33 5.15 -43.87 -4.08
CA THR A 33 3.90 -44.23 -3.40
C THR A 33 4.18 -45.28 -2.31
N PRO A 34 3.18 -45.83 -1.60
CA PRO A 34 2.33 -45.21 -0.60
C PRO A 34 2.47 -45.94 0.76
N ALA A 35 2.34 -45.23 1.89
CA ALA A 35 2.17 -45.90 3.18
C ALA A 35 0.68 -46.06 3.50
N THR A 36 0.17 -47.24 3.20
CA THR A 36 -1.08 -47.80 3.75
C THR A 36 -0.94 -47.92 5.26
N THR A 37 -1.84 -47.34 6.04
CA THR A 37 -2.05 -47.77 7.43
C THR A 37 -3.53 -47.94 7.71
N THR A 38 -3.79 -49.12 8.24
CA THR A 38 -5.05 -49.83 8.36
C THR A 38 -6.00 -49.18 9.36
N ALA A 39 -7.29 -49.29 9.04
CA ALA A 39 -8.43 -48.86 9.82
C ALA A 39 -8.51 -49.47 11.23
N THR A 40 -9.05 -48.70 12.18
CA THR A 40 -9.75 -49.25 13.34
C THR A 40 -11.22 -48.81 13.28
N VAL A 41 -12.10 -49.81 13.28
CA VAL A 41 -13.56 -49.71 13.33
C VAL A 41 -14.00 -49.81 14.79
N LEU A 42 -15.01 -49.05 15.22
CA LEU A 42 -16.06 -49.43 16.21
C LEU A 42 -17.14 -48.31 16.29
N THR A 43 -18.31 -48.54 15.66
CA THR A 43 -19.66 -48.74 16.27
C THR A 43 -20.27 -47.55 17.02
N THR A 44 -21.15 -46.78 16.36
CA THR A 44 -22.64 -46.77 16.50
C THR A 44 -23.20 -46.18 17.79
N THR A 45 -23.89 -45.02 17.65
CA THR A 45 -25.18 -44.74 18.30
C THR A 45 -26.03 -43.85 17.40
N ALA A 46 -27.32 -44.16 17.35
CA ALA A 46 -28.31 -43.64 16.42
C ALA A 46 -29.08 -42.41 16.94
N SER A 47 -29.62 -41.68 15.96
CA SER A 47 -30.87 -40.90 15.95
C SER A 47 -31.08 -39.74 16.92
N SER A 48 -31.27 -38.55 16.34
CA SER A 48 -32.55 -37.82 16.41
C SER A 48 -32.66 -36.86 15.23
N ALA A 49 -33.74 -36.99 14.47
CA ALA A 49 -34.10 -36.07 13.39
C ALA A 49 -34.53 -34.71 13.98
N THR A 50 -34.11 -33.61 13.37
CA THR A 50 -34.76 -32.31 13.52
C THR A 50 -34.73 -31.59 12.18
N SER A 51 -35.90 -31.09 11.81
CA SER A 51 -36.28 -30.56 10.51
C SER A 51 -35.43 -29.40 10.01
N ALA A 52 -35.27 -29.38 8.69
CA ALA A 52 -34.69 -28.31 7.90
C ALA A 52 -35.43 -26.96 8.04
N PRO A 53 -34.69 -25.84 7.98
CA PRO A 53 -35.15 -24.63 7.32
C PRO A 53 -34.39 -24.40 6.00
N ALA A 54 -35.07 -23.78 5.04
CA ALA A 54 -34.63 -23.47 3.69
C ALA A 54 -33.33 -22.62 3.62
N PRO A 55 -32.56 -22.71 2.51
CA PRO A 55 -31.42 -21.84 2.31
C PRO A 55 -31.91 -20.43 1.93
N THR A 56 -31.87 -19.50 2.88
CA THR A 56 -31.94 -18.07 2.57
C THR A 56 -30.66 -17.65 1.87
N THR A 57 -30.80 -17.26 0.61
CA THR A 57 -29.79 -16.57 -0.20
C THR A 57 -29.45 -15.23 0.45
N THR A 58 -28.42 -15.18 1.30
CA THR A 58 -27.86 -13.92 1.78
C THR A 58 -26.89 -13.38 0.74
N THR A 59 -27.32 -12.33 0.05
CA THR A 59 -26.47 -11.45 -0.75
C THR A 59 -25.31 -10.93 0.11
N PRO A 60 -24.05 -10.95 -0.35
CA PRO A 60 -22.96 -10.36 0.40
C PRO A 60 -23.08 -8.83 0.36
N THR A 61 -23.60 -8.25 1.43
CA THR A 61 -23.53 -6.80 1.64
C THR A 61 -22.07 -6.42 1.89
N LYS A 62 -21.48 -5.69 0.94
CA LYS A 62 -20.18 -5.02 1.05
C LYS A 62 -20.09 -4.30 2.41
N ALA A 63 -19.31 -4.85 3.34
CA ALA A 63 -19.12 -4.28 4.67
C ALA A 63 -18.45 -2.90 4.52
N SER A 64 -19.21 -1.85 4.84
CA SER A 64 -18.71 -0.50 4.92
C SER A 64 -17.95 -0.35 6.24
N ALA A 65 -16.63 -0.22 6.17
CA ALA A 65 -15.79 0.01 7.33
C ALA A 65 -16.20 1.34 8.00
N THR A 66 -16.50 1.29 9.31
CA THR A 66 -16.83 2.49 10.08
C THR A 66 -15.53 3.20 10.46
N PRO A 67 -15.36 4.50 10.16
CA PRO A 67 -14.12 5.21 10.48
C PRO A 67 -13.97 5.43 11.99
N VAL A 68 -12.78 5.10 12.50
CA VAL A 68 -12.36 5.45 13.86
C VAL A 68 -12.18 6.97 13.91
N THR A 69 -13.06 7.66 14.64
CA THR A 69 -13.00 9.10 14.82
C THR A 69 -12.03 9.41 15.98
N GLY A 70 -10.73 9.50 15.68
CA GLY A 70 -9.71 9.96 16.61
C GLY A 70 -9.57 11.48 16.56
N ALA A 71 -9.63 12.14 17.73
CA ALA A 71 -9.55 13.59 17.88
C ALA A 71 -8.10 14.11 17.79
N ASN A 72 -7.79 15.03 16.86
CA ASN A 72 -7.39 16.41 17.16
C ASN A 72 -7.09 17.25 15.90
N THR A 73 -7.38 18.56 16.02
CA THR A 73 -7.48 19.61 14.99
C THR A 73 -8.77 19.50 14.19
N ALA A 74 -9.73 20.38 14.48
CA ALA A 74 -10.99 20.44 13.76
C ALA A 74 -10.71 20.63 12.26
N CYS A 75 -10.90 19.58 11.47
CA CYS A 75 -10.75 19.64 10.03
C CYS A 75 -11.72 20.68 9.50
N LYS A 76 -11.20 21.85 9.12
CA LYS A 76 -12.02 23.02 8.85
C LYS A 76 -12.85 22.78 7.60
N VAL A 77 -14.16 22.92 7.70
CA VAL A 77 -15.04 22.86 6.53
C VAL A 77 -14.70 24.03 5.60
N ASN A 78 -14.43 23.73 4.34
CA ASN A 78 -14.39 24.73 3.29
C ASN A 78 -15.81 25.14 2.92
N PRO A 79 -16.20 26.43 2.97
CA PRO A 79 -17.54 26.84 2.58
C PRO A 79 -17.79 26.70 1.08
N ALA A 80 -16.76 26.79 0.22
CA ALA A 80 -16.91 26.67 -1.22
C ALA A 80 -17.26 25.23 -1.63
N ASN A 81 -17.97 25.05 -2.74
CA ASN A 81 -18.43 23.74 -3.20
C ASN A 81 -18.05 23.52 -4.66
N HIS A 82 -17.21 22.52 -4.90
CA HIS A 82 -16.77 22.13 -6.24
C HIS A 82 -17.26 20.70 -6.55
N PRO A 83 -17.47 20.37 -7.84
CA PRO A 83 -17.68 18.98 -8.24
C PRO A 83 -16.41 18.16 -8.00
N VAL A 84 -16.54 16.82 -7.98
CA VAL A 84 -15.36 15.94 -7.95
C VAL A 84 -14.56 16.16 -9.23
N PRO A 85 -13.26 16.52 -9.14
CA PRO A 85 -12.45 16.77 -10.31
C PRO A 85 -12.21 15.48 -11.09
N THR A 86 -12.23 15.60 -12.42
CA THR A 86 -11.72 14.58 -13.33
C THR A 86 -10.26 14.89 -13.64
N ALA A 87 -9.36 13.95 -13.44
CA ALA A 87 -7.96 14.07 -13.87
C ALA A 87 -7.58 12.86 -14.73
N ASP A 88 -6.36 12.83 -15.25
CA ASP A 88 -5.83 11.59 -15.82
C ASP A 88 -5.55 10.59 -14.68
N PRO A 89 -5.65 9.27 -14.93
CA PRO A 89 -5.25 8.27 -13.94
C PRO A 89 -3.82 8.55 -13.43
N VAL A 90 -3.60 8.37 -12.13
CA VAL A 90 -2.38 8.66 -11.36
C VAL A 90 -1.91 10.12 -11.37
N ALA A 91 -2.66 11.02 -11.99
CA ALA A 91 -2.39 12.45 -11.93
C ALA A 91 -2.91 13.05 -10.62
N TRP A 92 -2.30 14.18 -10.25
CA TRP A 92 -2.79 15.00 -9.16
C TRP A 92 -4.08 15.72 -9.53
N VAL A 93 -5.02 15.80 -8.59
CA VAL A 93 -6.13 16.75 -8.72
C VAL A 93 -5.62 18.20 -8.63
N PRO A 94 -6.38 19.17 -9.15
CA PRO A 94 -6.04 20.59 -9.00
C PRO A 94 -5.75 20.93 -7.54
N GLU A 95 -4.73 21.76 -7.29
CA GLU A 95 -4.27 22.07 -5.94
C GLU A 95 -5.39 22.59 -5.03
N ALA A 96 -6.31 23.39 -5.57
CA ALA A 96 -7.46 23.93 -4.85
C ALA A 96 -8.46 22.85 -4.36
N ASP A 97 -8.41 21.65 -4.93
CA ASP A 97 -9.31 20.55 -4.60
C ASP A 97 -8.65 19.49 -3.69
N ARG A 98 -7.33 19.57 -3.48
CA ARG A 98 -6.56 18.59 -2.70
C ARG A 98 -6.96 18.55 -1.22
N VAL A 99 -6.75 17.39 -0.61
CA VAL A 99 -6.94 17.18 0.84
C VAL A 99 -5.59 17.29 1.56
N GLN A 100 -5.62 17.66 2.84
CA GLN A 100 -4.44 17.64 3.69
C GLN A 100 -4.13 16.22 4.16
N VAL A 101 -2.87 15.82 4.08
CA VAL A 101 -2.38 14.51 4.50
C VAL A 101 -1.17 14.69 5.40
N SER A 102 -1.16 13.97 6.52
CA SER A 102 -0.07 13.97 7.50
C SER A 102 0.24 12.54 7.93
N LEU A 103 1.52 12.30 8.20
CA LEU A 103 2.01 11.04 8.76
C LEU A 103 2.62 11.33 10.13
N SER A 104 2.30 10.48 11.09
CA SER A 104 2.93 10.49 12.41
C SER A 104 3.32 9.08 12.82
N GLY A 105 4.37 9.00 13.62
CA GLY A 105 4.97 7.74 14.03
C GLY A 105 6.49 7.89 14.09
N VAL A 106 7.21 6.83 14.43
CA VAL A 106 8.68 6.84 14.52
C VAL A 106 9.25 7.98 15.39
N PRO A 107 8.82 8.13 16.66
CA PRO A 107 9.23 9.27 17.49
C PRO A 107 10.75 9.34 17.74
N SER A 108 11.45 8.20 17.64
CA SER A 108 12.91 8.12 17.73
C SER A 108 13.64 8.66 16.49
N GLY A 109 12.93 8.90 15.38
CA GLY A 109 13.52 9.17 14.08
C GLY A 109 14.36 8.01 13.52
N THR A 110 14.28 6.82 14.13
CA THR A 110 15.10 5.65 13.79
C THR A 110 14.26 4.38 13.74
N VAL A 111 14.46 3.58 12.69
CA VAL A 111 13.79 2.28 12.47
C VAL A 111 14.83 1.17 12.33
N LYS A 112 14.62 0.06 13.03
CA LYS A 112 15.47 -1.13 12.91
C LYS A 112 15.01 -2.05 11.78
N VAL A 113 15.95 -2.60 11.01
CA VAL A 113 15.66 -3.60 9.97
C VAL A 113 15.12 -4.88 10.59
N THR A 114 15.77 -5.40 11.64
CA THR A 114 15.44 -6.67 12.29
C THR A 114 14.58 -6.50 13.55
N GLY A 115 13.71 -5.49 13.56
CA GLY A 115 12.88 -5.12 14.71
C GLY A 115 11.43 -5.61 14.65
N ALA A 116 10.68 -5.30 15.71
CA ALA A 116 9.22 -5.35 15.65
C ALA A 116 8.69 -4.38 14.58
N PRO A 117 7.55 -4.68 13.92
CA PRO A 117 6.93 -3.76 13.00
C PRO A 117 6.69 -2.38 13.62
N VAL A 118 6.97 -1.34 12.85
CA VAL A 118 6.83 0.05 13.26
C VAL A 118 5.45 0.54 12.88
N GLU A 119 4.72 1.10 13.83
CA GLU A 119 3.40 1.67 13.59
C GLU A 119 3.49 3.14 13.17
N VAL A 120 2.64 3.50 12.20
CA VAL A 120 2.47 4.88 11.73
C VAL A 120 0.99 5.15 11.51
N ASP A 121 0.59 6.39 11.77
CA ASP A 121 -0.77 6.88 11.57
C ASP A 121 -0.78 7.83 10.38
N LEU A 122 -1.61 7.51 9.38
CA LEU A 122 -1.93 8.38 8.25
C LEU A 122 -3.20 9.15 8.58
N THR A 123 -3.07 10.45 8.81
CA THR A 123 -4.21 11.33 9.09
C THR A 123 -4.51 12.21 7.89
N VAL A 124 -5.77 12.18 7.47
CA VAL A 124 -6.29 12.89 6.30
C VAL A 124 -7.38 13.83 6.76
N CYS A 125 -7.30 15.09 6.37
CA CYS A 125 -8.33 16.09 6.58
C CYS A 125 -8.82 16.60 5.22
N ASN A 126 -10.12 16.45 4.96
CA ASN A 126 -10.74 17.10 3.81
C ASN A 126 -11.22 18.52 4.18
N ASP A 127 -10.30 19.48 4.09
CA ASP A 127 -10.57 20.92 4.12
C ASP A 127 -10.72 21.51 2.70
N SER A 128 -10.95 20.67 1.69
CA SER A 128 -11.12 21.06 0.30
C SER A 128 -12.58 21.43 0.00
N PRO A 129 -12.86 22.12 -1.12
CA PRO A 129 -14.22 22.44 -1.55
C PRO A 129 -14.99 21.23 -2.09
N VAL A 130 -14.36 20.05 -2.20
CA VAL A 130 -14.92 18.84 -2.81
C VAL A 130 -15.35 17.84 -1.73
N ALA A 131 -16.55 17.29 -1.87
CA ALA A 131 -16.97 16.13 -1.10
C ALA A 131 -16.63 14.84 -1.86
N TYR A 132 -15.61 14.10 -1.42
CA TYR A 132 -15.18 12.89 -2.11
C TYR A 132 -16.07 11.69 -1.72
N PRO A 133 -16.81 11.08 -2.67
CA PRO A 133 -17.74 9.99 -2.37
C PRO A 133 -17.02 8.68 -2.01
N GLN A 134 -15.81 8.49 -2.52
CA GLN A 134 -14.94 7.36 -2.23
C GLN A 134 -13.49 7.82 -2.30
N VAL A 135 -12.71 7.47 -1.29
CA VAL A 135 -11.25 7.60 -1.27
C VAL A 135 -10.61 6.30 -0.83
N GLY A 136 -9.43 6.00 -1.37
CA GLY A 136 -8.54 4.93 -0.93
C GLY A 136 -7.31 5.49 -0.23
N PHE A 137 -6.74 4.70 0.68
CA PHE A 137 -5.54 5.05 1.43
C PHE A 137 -4.39 4.13 1.05
N VAL A 138 -3.22 4.73 0.92
CA VAL A 138 -1.98 4.06 0.51
C VAL A 138 -0.91 4.41 1.54
N LEU A 139 -0.16 3.39 1.98
CA LEU A 139 1.12 3.56 2.62
C LEU A 139 2.14 2.69 1.87
N ALA A 140 3.26 3.28 1.48
CA ALA A 140 4.34 2.57 0.82
C ALA A 140 5.68 2.95 1.47
N LEU A 141 6.61 2.00 1.50
CA LEU A 141 8.01 2.24 1.86
C LEU A 141 8.64 3.08 0.75
N ASP A 142 9.18 4.24 1.10
CA ASP A 142 9.82 5.15 0.16
C ASP A 142 11.21 4.65 -0.26
N HIS A 143 11.82 5.34 -1.21
CA HIS A 143 13.20 5.11 -1.59
C HIS A 143 14.12 5.13 -0.37
N CYS A 144 15.02 4.15 -0.33
CA CYS A 144 15.94 3.98 0.77
C CYS A 144 17.37 3.85 0.26
N SER A 145 18.27 4.64 0.83
CA SER A 145 19.71 4.43 0.65
C SER A 145 20.20 3.12 1.30
N CYS A 146 19.33 2.43 2.03
CA CYS A 146 19.56 1.13 2.63
C CYS A 146 19.36 -0.06 1.68
N ALA A 147 18.80 0.16 0.49
CA ALA A 147 18.68 -0.86 -0.52
C ALA A 147 20.03 -1.08 -1.23
N GLY A 148 20.49 -2.32 -1.32
CA GLY A 148 21.80 -2.66 -1.91
C GLY A 148 21.84 -2.63 -3.45
N GLU A 149 20.72 -2.42 -4.11
CA GLU A 149 20.59 -2.41 -5.57
C GLU A 149 20.46 -0.98 -6.14
N PRO A 150 20.88 -0.75 -7.40
CA PRO A 150 20.96 0.59 -8.00
C PRO A 150 19.60 1.29 -8.16
N ILE A 151 18.50 0.55 -8.05
CA ILE A 151 17.14 1.07 -7.94
C ILE A 151 16.80 1.04 -6.46
N TYR A 152 16.97 2.18 -5.79
CA TYR A 152 16.91 2.41 -4.33
C TYR A 152 15.53 2.13 -3.68
N MET A 153 14.86 1.03 -4.03
CA MET A 153 13.55 0.66 -3.51
C MET A 153 13.70 -0.06 -2.17
N ALA A 154 13.02 0.45 -1.13
CA ALA A 154 12.90 -0.26 0.12
C ALA A 154 12.14 -1.58 -0.07
N LYS A 155 12.68 -2.67 0.48
CA LYS A 155 11.96 -3.95 0.57
C LYS A 155 11.39 -4.12 1.97
N GLY A 156 10.21 -4.71 2.06
CA GLY A 156 9.55 -4.94 3.34
C GLY A 156 8.07 -5.25 3.21
N THR A 157 7.38 -5.18 4.34
CA THR A 157 5.93 -5.40 4.39
C THR A 157 5.24 -4.16 4.92
N VAL A 158 4.01 -3.93 4.43
CA VAL A 158 3.09 -2.94 4.96
C VAL A 158 1.79 -3.65 5.29
N GLN A 159 1.20 -3.29 6.43
CA GLN A 159 -0.08 -3.81 6.88
C GLN A 159 -0.94 -2.66 7.38
N ARG A 160 -2.24 -2.71 7.06
CA ARG A 160 -3.24 -1.78 7.58
C ARG A 160 -3.98 -2.42 8.75
N TYR A 161 -4.25 -1.64 9.79
CA TYR A 161 -5.14 -2.06 10.86
C TYR A 161 -6.60 -2.04 10.38
N ASP A 162 -7.29 -3.17 10.51
CA ASP A 162 -8.72 -3.26 10.33
C ASP A 162 -9.42 -3.24 11.69
N ALA A 163 -10.03 -2.12 12.02
CA ALA A 163 -10.74 -1.93 13.29
C ALA A 163 -11.96 -2.85 13.45
N ALA A 164 -12.56 -3.33 12.35
CA ALA A 164 -13.72 -4.20 12.42
C ALA A 164 -13.35 -5.60 12.92
N THR A 165 -12.19 -6.10 12.52
CA THR A 165 -11.68 -7.43 12.89
C THR A 165 -10.64 -7.37 14.02
N GLY A 166 -10.13 -6.18 14.34
CA GLY A 166 -9.04 -5.99 15.29
C GLY A 166 -7.70 -6.52 14.77
N ALA A 167 -7.58 -6.77 13.46
CA ALA A 167 -6.45 -7.47 12.86
C ALA A 167 -5.62 -6.56 11.94
N TRP A 168 -4.38 -6.98 11.70
CA TRP A 168 -3.49 -6.36 10.72
C TRP A 168 -3.61 -7.11 9.40
N VAL A 169 -3.98 -6.39 8.34
CA VAL A 169 -4.18 -6.95 7.00
C VAL A 169 -3.05 -6.49 6.10
N ALA A 170 -2.41 -7.43 5.40
CA ALA A 170 -1.37 -7.11 4.43
C ALA A 170 -1.90 -6.25 3.27
N THR A 171 -1.07 -5.36 2.77
CA THR A 171 -1.34 -4.56 1.57
C THR A 171 -0.50 -5.07 0.41
N ASP A 172 -1.08 -5.20 -0.79
CA ASP A 172 -0.43 -5.87 -1.93
C ASP A 172 0.77 -5.11 -2.53
N HIS A 173 1.05 -3.88 -2.07
CA HIS A 173 2.17 -3.09 -2.56
C HIS A 173 2.82 -2.29 -1.43
N SER A 174 3.99 -2.76 -0.97
CA SER A 174 4.67 -2.20 0.20
C SER A 174 5.79 -1.22 -0.13
N SER A 175 6.13 -0.98 -1.40
CA SER A 175 7.31 -0.17 -1.77
C SER A 175 7.02 0.77 -2.93
N VAL A 176 7.56 1.98 -2.92
CA VAL A 176 7.51 2.89 -4.06
C VAL A 176 8.55 2.47 -5.10
N GLY A 177 8.08 2.17 -6.30
CA GLY A 177 8.93 1.92 -7.46
C GLY A 177 9.57 3.20 -8.02
N GLY A 178 10.06 3.15 -9.27
CA GLY A 178 10.57 4.34 -9.97
C GLY A 178 9.48 5.34 -10.37
N GLY A 179 8.23 5.11 -9.98
CA GLY A 179 7.06 5.91 -10.36
C GLY A 179 5.93 5.86 -9.32
N MET A 180 4.70 6.08 -9.79
CA MET A 180 3.48 6.21 -8.97
C MET A 180 2.58 4.96 -9.04
N ASP A 181 3.13 3.84 -9.49
CA ASP A 181 2.45 2.56 -9.67
C ASP A 181 1.81 2.05 -8.37
N TYR A 182 2.44 2.32 -7.23
CA TYR A 182 1.93 2.00 -5.89
C TYR A 182 0.56 2.61 -5.56
N LEU A 183 0.17 3.69 -6.24
CA LEU A 183 -1.13 4.35 -6.02
C LEU A 183 -2.32 3.58 -6.57
N THR A 184 -2.07 2.58 -7.43
CA THR A 184 -3.13 1.74 -7.99
C THR A 184 -3.59 0.67 -7.00
N VAL A 185 -2.86 0.46 -5.90
CA VAL A 185 -3.12 -0.53 -4.88
C VAL A 185 -3.42 0.18 -3.55
N PHE A 186 -4.70 0.48 -3.32
CA PHE A 186 -5.17 1.20 -2.15
C PHE A 186 -6.16 0.36 -1.35
N THR A 187 -6.34 0.72 -0.08
CA THR A 187 -7.24 -0.01 0.84
C THR A 187 -8.22 0.93 1.54
N GLY A 188 -9.19 0.35 2.25
CA GLY A 188 -10.06 1.10 3.15
C GLY A 188 -10.96 2.11 2.45
N GLN A 189 -11.56 1.73 1.32
CA GLN A 189 -12.43 2.62 0.56
C GLN A 189 -13.59 3.15 1.40
N GLN A 190 -13.69 4.48 1.52
CA GLN A 190 -14.76 5.12 2.27
C GLN A 190 -15.06 6.53 1.75
N PRO A 191 -16.25 7.10 2.02
CA PRO A 191 -16.49 8.50 1.74
C PRO A 191 -15.61 9.40 2.61
N LEU A 192 -15.20 10.54 2.04
CA LEU A 192 -14.50 11.59 2.76
C LEU A 192 -15.22 12.93 2.53
N PRO A 193 -16.32 13.18 3.26
CA PRO A 193 -17.05 14.45 3.19
C PRO A 193 -16.19 15.65 3.62
N LYS A 194 -16.63 16.84 3.26
CA LYS A 194 -15.98 18.10 3.66
C LYS A 194 -15.95 18.26 5.18
N GLY A 195 -14.83 18.77 5.68
CA GLY A 195 -14.54 18.94 7.11
C GLY A 195 -14.43 17.63 7.90
N LYS A 196 -14.32 16.47 7.22
CA LYS A 196 -14.06 15.20 7.89
C LYS A 196 -12.56 14.92 7.93
N ALA A 197 -12.13 14.46 9.09
CA ALA A 197 -10.83 13.86 9.29
C ALA A 197 -10.97 12.35 9.47
N VAL A 198 -10.00 11.61 8.93
CA VAL A 198 -9.86 10.17 9.11
C VAL A 198 -8.42 9.88 9.47
N THR A 199 -8.21 9.02 10.45
CA THR A 199 -6.89 8.43 10.72
C THR A 199 -6.92 6.94 10.38
N VAL A 200 -5.96 6.50 9.57
CA VAL A 200 -5.75 5.10 9.23
C VAL A 200 -4.43 4.64 9.82
N ARG A 201 -4.47 3.57 10.62
CA ARG A 201 -3.27 3.01 11.25
C ARG A 201 -2.63 1.98 10.34
N TYR A 202 -1.33 2.08 10.20
CA TYR A 202 -0.49 1.15 9.47
C TYR A 202 0.64 0.66 10.35
N ARG A 203 1.22 -0.47 9.95
CA ARG A 203 2.54 -0.87 10.43
C ARG A 203 3.36 -1.40 9.29
N PHE A 204 4.67 -1.29 9.40
CA PHE A 204 5.59 -1.79 8.40
C PHE A 204 6.82 -2.43 9.02
N SER A 205 7.50 -3.27 8.24
CA SER A 205 8.80 -3.83 8.58
C SER A 205 9.69 -3.83 7.35
N TYR A 206 10.99 -3.62 7.53
CA TYR A 206 11.94 -3.81 6.44
C TYR A 206 12.26 -5.29 6.25
N ASP A 207 12.61 -5.64 5.02
CA ASP A 207 13.19 -6.94 4.72
C ASP A 207 14.60 -7.06 5.36
N PRO A 208 14.99 -8.21 5.91
CA PRO A 208 16.32 -8.40 6.51
C PRO A 208 17.51 -8.13 5.58
N SER A 209 17.31 -8.12 4.25
CA SER A 209 18.34 -7.75 3.28
C SER A 209 18.66 -6.25 3.24
N MET A 210 17.87 -5.41 3.91
CA MET A 210 18.12 -3.97 3.97
C MET A 210 19.32 -3.65 4.88
N THR A 211 20.11 -2.64 4.49
CA THR A 211 21.27 -2.17 5.25
C THR A 211 20.92 -0.95 6.11
N SER A 212 21.92 -0.32 6.75
CA SER A 212 21.69 0.96 7.45
C SER A 212 21.72 2.12 6.45
N GLY A 213 20.88 3.14 6.66
CA GLY A 213 20.80 4.27 5.73
C GLY A 213 19.72 5.30 6.04
N LYS A 214 19.28 6.02 5.01
CA LYS A 214 18.14 6.93 5.03
C LYS A 214 16.98 6.26 4.32
N GLY A 215 15.82 6.25 4.97
CA GLY A 215 14.59 5.73 4.40
C GLY A 215 13.39 6.58 4.82
N GLY A 216 12.21 6.10 4.47
CA GLY A 216 10.98 6.75 4.83
C GLY A 216 9.76 5.93 4.41
N VAL A 217 8.60 6.48 4.69
CA VAL A 217 7.33 6.02 4.14
C VAL A 217 6.62 7.18 3.45
N ILE A 218 5.87 6.87 2.41
CA ILE A 218 4.95 7.77 1.74
C ILE A 218 3.52 7.35 2.10
N GLY A 219 2.71 8.32 2.47
CA GLY A 219 1.28 8.17 2.70
C GLY A 219 0.50 8.98 1.69
N ALA A 220 -0.45 8.35 1.00
CA ALA A 220 -1.25 9.00 -0.04
C ALA A 220 -2.74 8.67 0.08
N VAL A 221 -3.55 9.56 -0.48
CA VAL A 221 -5.00 9.40 -0.60
C VAL A 221 -5.37 9.55 -2.06
N VAL A 222 -6.17 8.60 -2.56
CA VAL A 222 -6.55 8.54 -3.97
C VAL A 222 -8.05 8.38 -4.16
N THR A 223 -8.58 8.76 -5.32
CA THR A 223 -9.92 8.30 -5.75
C THR A 223 -9.82 6.87 -6.30
N PRO A 224 -10.83 6.00 -6.15
CA PRO A 224 -10.76 4.65 -6.72
C PRO A 224 -10.96 4.59 -8.24
N ASP A 225 -11.84 5.42 -8.79
CA ASP A 225 -12.15 5.46 -10.22
C ASP A 225 -11.05 6.27 -10.93
N GLY A 226 -10.17 5.57 -11.65
CA GLY A 226 -8.99 6.17 -12.30
C GLY A 226 -8.09 6.87 -11.27
N PRO A 227 -7.20 6.16 -10.56
CA PRO A 227 -6.71 6.64 -9.27
C PRO A 227 -6.04 8.01 -9.32
N HIS A 228 -6.70 9.07 -8.85
CA HIS A 228 -6.14 10.42 -8.83
C HIS A 228 -5.58 10.74 -7.45
N VAL A 229 -4.43 11.40 -7.39
CA VAL A 229 -3.80 11.79 -6.12
C VAL A 229 -4.56 12.99 -5.54
N LEU A 230 -5.21 12.77 -4.39
CA LEU A 230 -5.89 13.83 -3.64
C LEU A 230 -4.95 14.55 -2.68
N GLY A 231 -3.96 13.84 -2.17
CA GLY A 231 -2.99 14.34 -1.22
C GLY A 231 -1.92 13.29 -0.94
N GLN A 232 -0.71 13.75 -0.63
CA GLN A 232 0.41 12.88 -0.27
C GLN A 232 1.29 13.59 0.74
N THR A 233 1.96 12.80 1.57
CA THR A 233 3.01 13.26 2.47
C THR A 233 4.06 12.16 2.63
N SER A 234 5.20 12.50 3.21
CA SER A 234 6.25 11.54 3.55
C SER A 234 6.73 11.71 4.98
N LEU A 235 7.18 10.61 5.57
CA LEU A 235 7.84 10.59 6.86
C LEU A 235 9.21 9.96 6.70
N SER A 236 10.26 10.75 6.87
CA SER A 236 11.65 10.31 6.76
C SER A 236 12.24 9.92 8.11
N TYR A 237 13.13 8.93 8.10
CA TYR A 237 13.85 8.46 9.29
C TYR A 237 15.18 7.78 8.91
N THR A 238 16.01 7.51 9.91
CA THR A 238 17.21 6.69 9.74
C THR A 238 16.88 5.21 9.90
N VAL A 239 17.42 4.37 9.01
CA VAL A 239 17.33 2.92 9.08
C VAL A 239 18.62 2.37 9.68
N THR A 240 18.51 1.46 10.66
CA THR A 240 19.65 0.81 11.33
C THR A 240 19.50 -0.70 11.32
N HIS A 241 20.60 -1.41 11.15
CA HIS A 241 20.64 -2.87 11.28
C HIS A 241 20.87 -3.32 12.73
#